data_AF-A0A6B9C8U4-F1
#
_entry.id   AF-A0A6B9C8U4-F1
#
_cell.length_a   1.000
_cell.length_b   1.000
_cell.length_c   1.000
_cell.angle_alpha   90.00
_cell.angle_beta   90.00
_cell.angle_gamma   90.00
#
_symmetry.space_group_name_H-M   'P 1'
#
loop_
_entity.id
_entity.type
_entity.pdbx_description
1 polymer ?
#
loop_
_entity_poly.entity_id
_entity_poly.type
_entity_poly.pdbx_seq_one_letter_code
_entity_poly.pdbx_strand_id
1 'polypeptide(L)'
;AFVSGVVKDAFSLWLNEHADIGLQLAELAISNAGRRLKAGKKVERKKITQGPALPGKLADCAGQEPMRAELFLVEGNSAGGSAKQARDKEFQAIMPLRGKILNTWEVDGGEVLASQEVHDIAVAIGVDPGASDLAQLRYGKICILADADSDGLHIATLLCALFVRHFRPLVEAGHVYVAMPPLYRIDLGKDIYYAL
;
A
#
# COMPACT_ATOMS: atom_id res chain seq x y z
N ALA A 1 -12.22 -10.70 -35.05
CA ALA A 1 -11.50 -11.47 -36.09
C ALA A 1 -10.78 -10.57 -37.08
N PHE A 2 -11.48 -9.66 -37.78
CA PHE A 2 -10.89 -8.78 -38.81
C PHE A 2 -9.76 -7.86 -38.29
N VAL A 3 -9.98 -7.14 -37.17
CA VAL A 3 -8.98 -6.23 -36.59
C VAL A 3 -7.67 -6.94 -36.24
N SER A 4 -7.74 -8.15 -35.67
CA SER A 4 -6.54 -8.92 -35.33
C SER A 4 -5.74 -9.35 -36.55
N GLY A 5 -6.40 -9.64 -37.68
CA GLY A 5 -5.73 -10.00 -38.94
C GLY A 5 -4.99 -8.81 -39.53
N VAL A 6 -5.68 -7.68 -39.66
CA VAL A 6 -5.10 -6.44 -40.21
C VAL A 6 -3.92 -5.95 -39.37
N VAL A 7 -4.06 -5.96 -38.03
CA VAL A 7 -2.99 -5.54 -37.12
C VAL A 7 -1.80 -6.50 -37.20
N LYS A 8 -2.03 -7.82 -37.29
CA LYS A 8 -0.94 -8.81 -37.36
C LYS A 8 -0.09 -8.61 -38.60
N ASP A 9 -0.70 -8.43 -39.76
CA ASP A 9 0.02 -8.33 -41.04
C ASP A 9 0.80 -7.01 -41.12
N ALA A 10 0.16 -5.89 -40.77
CA ALA A 10 0.81 -4.58 -40.75
C ALA A 10 1.96 -4.52 -39.71
N PHE A 11 1.74 -5.07 -38.52
CA PHE A 11 2.74 -5.08 -37.46
C PHE A 11 3.93 -5.99 -37.80
N SER A 12 3.67 -7.14 -38.45
CA SER A 12 4.72 -8.05 -38.90
C SER A 12 5.58 -7.42 -39.98
N LEU A 13 4.98 -6.71 -40.94
CA LEU A 13 5.74 -5.96 -41.95
C LEU A 13 6.61 -4.88 -41.29
N TRP A 14 6.04 -4.10 -40.39
CA TRP A 14 6.74 -3.03 -39.68
C TRP A 14 7.93 -3.53 -38.85
N LEU A 15 7.78 -4.67 -38.16
CA LEU A 15 8.86 -5.30 -37.39
C LEU A 15 10.02 -5.78 -38.28
N ASN A 16 9.72 -6.23 -39.51
CA ASN A 16 10.76 -6.61 -40.47
C ASN A 16 11.52 -5.38 -41.02
N GLU A 17 10.84 -4.25 -41.18
CA GLU A 17 11.46 -2.99 -41.59
C GLU A 17 12.32 -2.36 -40.47
N HIS A 18 11.96 -2.60 -39.20
CA HIS A 18 12.61 -2.03 -38.02
C HIS A 18 13.11 -3.14 -37.08
N ALA A 19 14.03 -3.97 -37.57
CA ALA A 19 14.50 -5.16 -36.86
C ALA A 19 15.19 -4.86 -35.51
N ASP A 20 15.86 -3.71 -35.41
CA ASP A 20 16.51 -3.23 -34.19
C ASP A 20 15.50 -2.90 -33.07
N ILE A 21 14.43 -2.16 -33.40
CA ILE A 21 13.35 -1.84 -32.47
C ILE A 21 12.55 -3.10 -32.15
N GLY A 22 12.32 -3.96 -33.14
CA GLY A 22 11.65 -5.25 -32.95
C GLY A 22 12.36 -6.16 -31.96
N LEU A 23 13.70 -6.21 -32.01
CA LEU A 23 14.51 -6.96 -31.06
C LEU A 23 14.37 -6.41 -29.64
N GLN A 24 14.46 -5.08 -29.47
CA GLN A 24 14.26 -4.43 -28.16
C GLN A 24 12.86 -4.72 -27.58
N LEU A 25 11.83 -4.70 -28.43
CA LEU A 25 10.46 -5.02 -28.01
C LEU A 25 10.32 -6.48 -27.59
N ALA A 26 10.95 -7.40 -28.33
CA ALA A 26 10.97 -8.82 -27.99
C ALA A 26 11.69 -9.06 -26.66
N GLU A 27 12.85 -8.44 -26.44
CA GLU A 27 13.58 -8.51 -25.17
C GLU A 27 12.76 -7.98 -24.00
N LEU A 28 12.07 -6.85 -24.17
CA LEU A 28 11.15 -6.29 -23.18
C LEU A 28 10.02 -7.28 -22.84
N ALA A 29 9.40 -7.89 -23.86
CA ALA A 29 8.33 -8.87 -23.66
C ALA A 29 8.82 -10.14 -22.95
N ILE A 30 9.99 -10.65 -23.33
CA ILE A 30 10.63 -11.83 -22.72
C ILE A 30 11.01 -11.53 -21.26
N SER A 31 11.64 -10.38 -20.99
CA SER A 31 12.01 -9.96 -19.64
C SER A 31 10.79 -9.88 -18.73
N ASN A 32 9.71 -9.24 -19.19
CA ASN A 32 8.45 -9.16 -18.48
C ASN A 32 7.82 -10.56 -18.24
N ALA A 33 7.89 -11.46 -19.23
CA ALA A 33 7.41 -12.83 -19.07
C ALA A 33 8.23 -13.60 -18.02
N GLY A 34 9.56 -13.45 -18.04
CA GLY A 34 10.46 -14.02 -17.03
C GLY A 34 10.15 -13.50 -15.63
N ARG A 35 9.85 -12.20 -15.48
CA ARG A 35 9.44 -11.60 -14.20
C ARG A 35 8.14 -12.21 -13.67
N ARG A 36 7.11 -12.36 -14.51
CA ARG A 36 5.85 -13.03 -14.14
C ARG A 36 6.06 -14.48 -13.70
N LEU A 37 6.90 -15.24 -14.42
CA LEU A 37 7.23 -16.62 -14.07
C LEU A 37 7.96 -16.72 -12.73
N LYS A 38 8.89 -15.80 -12.45
CA LYS A 38 9.60 -15.74 -11.16
C LYS A 38 8.67 -15.33 -10.01
N ALA A 39 7.76 -14.39 -10.24
CA ALA A 39 6.73 -13.99 -9.27
C ALA A 39 5.78 -15.15 -8.95
N GLY A 40 5.33 -15.92 -9.95
CA GLY A 40 4.51 -17.12 -9.73
C GLY A 40 5.26 -18.30 -9.10
N LYS A 41 6.60 -18.35 -9.25
CA LYS A 41 7.48 -19.33 -8.60
C LYS A 41 7.97 -18.89 -7.21
N LYS A 42 7.53 -17.74 -6.70
CA LYS A 42 7.90 -17.29 -5.36
C LYS A 42 7.42 -18.35 -4.39
N VAL A 43 8.39 -19.12 -3.89
CA VAL A 43 8.24 -20.28 -3.02
C VAL A 43 7.20 -19.93 -1.97
N GLU A 44 6.09 -20.67 -1.93
CA GLU A 44 5.27 -20.76 -0.73
C GLU A 44 6.24 -21.16 0.38
N ARG A 45 6.76 -20.18 1.11
CA ARG A 45 7.50 -20.44 2.35
C ARG A 45 6.51 -21.22 3.18
N LYS A 46 6.78 -22.51 3.36
CA LYS A 46 6.00 -23.43 4.20
C LYS A 46 5.51 -22.61 5.38
N LYS A 47 4.18 -22.54 5.55
CA LYS A 47 3.55 -21.97 6.74
C LYS A 47 4.19 -22.64 7.95
N ILE A 48 5.18 -21.99 8.53
CA ILE A 48 5.55 -22.24 9.91
C ILE A 48 4.26 -21.95 10.67
N THR A 49 3.91 -22.83 11.59
CA THR A 49 2.61 -22.98 12.25
C THR A 49 2.17 -21.78 13.11
N GLN A 50 2.79 -20.63 12.92
CA GLN A 50 2.42 -19.32 13.42
C GLN A 50 2.44 -18.38 12.21
N GLY A 51 1.37 -17.59 12.02
CA GLY A 51 1.26 -16.64 10.90
C GLY A 51 2.52 -15.77 10.74
N PRO A 52 2.72 -15.12 9.58
CA PRO A 52 3.87 -14.26 9.36
C PRO A 52 4.05 -13.34 10.56
N ALA A 53 5.26 -13.31 11.12
CA ALA A 53 5.56 -12.50 12.28
C ALA A 53 5.15 -11.05 11.96
N LEU A 54 4.16 -10.55 12.68
CA LEU A 54 3.69 -9.18 12.50
C LEU A 54 4.86 -8.22 12.74
N PRO A 55 4.93 -7.09 12.02
CA PRO A 55 5.99 -6.12 12.22
C PRO A 55 6.07 -5.73 13.69
N GLY A 56 7.26 -5.74 14.30
CA GLY A 56 7.41 -5.45 15.73
C GLY A 56 6.96 -4.04 16.15
N LYS A 57 6.76 -3.14 15.18
CA LYS A 57 6.20 -1.79 15.39
C LYS A 57 4.67 -1.77 15.44
N LEU A 58 4.01 -2.79 14.88
CA LEU A 58 2.55 -2.88 14.82
C LEU A 58 2.02 -3.19 16.22
N ALA A 59 1.19 -2.29 16.74
CA ALA A 59 0.33 -2.60 17.86
C ALA A 59 -1.01 -3.09 17.29
N ASP A 60 -1.26 -4.40 17.34
CA ASP A 60 -2.46 -5.00 16.74
C ASP A 60 -3.74 -4.79 17.59
N CYS A 61 -4.91 -5.00 16.99
CA CYS A 61 -6.19 -5.07 17.70
C CYS A 61 -6.50 -6.49 18.19
N ALA A 62 -7.36 -6.62 19.19
CA ALA A 62 -7.73 -7.92 19.77
C ALA A 62 -8.86 -8.63 18.99
N GLY A 63 -9.70 -7.86 18.29
CA GLY A 63 -10.81 -8.37 17.50
C GLY A 63 -10.34 -9.16 16.27
N GLN A 64 -11.18 -10.12 15.86
CA GLN A 64 -10.88 -11.01 14.74
C GLN A 64 -11.68 -10.67 13.47
N GLU A 65 -12.61 -9.73 13.53
CA GLU A 65 -13.45 -9.34 12.40
C GLU A 65 -12.73 -8.30 11.53
N PRO A 66 -12.24 -8.66 10.31
CA PRO A 66 -11.42 -7.76 9.53
C PRO A 66 -12.16 -6.50 9.09
N MET A 67 -13.43 -6.62 8.71
CA MET A 67 -14.22 -5.49 8.18
C MET A 67 -14.56 -4.43 9.23
N ARG A 68 -14.58 -4.80 10.51
CA ARG A 68 -14.73 -3.86 11.62
C ARG A 68 -13.38 -3.28 12.06
N ALA A 69 -12.29 -3.97 11.79
CA ALA A 69 -10.96 -3.58 12.22
C ALA A 69 -10.41 -2.39 11.40
N GLU A 70 -9.72 -1.49 12.10
CA GLU A 70 -9.16 -0.26 11.55
C GLU A 70 -7.65 -0.24 11.81
N LEU A 71 -6.85 0.06 10.80
CA LEU A 71 -5.42 0.27 10.91
C LEU A 71 -5.10 1.75 10.74
N PHE A 72 -4.47 2.36 11.74
CA PHE A 72 -3.96 3.73 11.64
C PHE A 72 -2.46 3.72 11.35
N LEU A 73 -2.08 4.30 10.21
CA LEU A 73 -0.70 4.60 9.86
C LEU A 73 -0.37 5.99 10.41
N VAL A 74 0.51 6.05 11.41
CA VAL A 74 0.78 7.28 12.17
C VAL A 74 2.18 7.78 11.91
N GLU A 75 2.33 9.10 11.77
CA GLU A 75 3.62 9.75 11.64
C GLU A 75 4.43 9.69 12.95
N GLY A 76 5.54 8.92 12.94
CA GLY A 76 6.49 8.89 14.03
C GLY A 76 6.07 8.10 15.28
N ASN A 77 7.05 7.81 16.13
CA ASN A 77 6.80 7.07 17.38
C ASN A 77 6.07 7.91 18.43
N SER A 78 6.15 9.26 18.36
CA SER A 78 5.52 10.17 19.32
C SER A 78 4.00 10.11 19.21
N ALA A 79 3.45 10.46 18.04
CA ALA A 79 2.02 10.35 17.78
C ALA A 79 1.55 8.89 17.85
N GLY A 80 2.37 7.92 17.43
CA GLY A 80 2.06 6.50 17.60
C GLY A 80 1.90 6.05 19.05
N GLY A 81 2.68 6.64 19.98
CA GLY A 81 2.55 6.38 21.42
C GLY A 81 1.22 6.90 21.99
N SER A 82 0.86 8.14 21.64
CA SER A 82 -0.42 8.75 22.02
C SER A 82 -1.61 7.99 21.44
N ALA A 83 -1.56 7.65 20.15
CA ALA A 83 -2.59 6.89 19.48
C ALA A 83 -2.75 5.48 20.08
N LYS A 84 -1.64 4.80 20.42
CA LYS A 84 -1.68 3.49 21.09
C LYS A 84 -2.38 3.52 22.44
N GLN A 85 -2.26 4.62 23.18
CA GLN A 85 -2.90 4.78 24.49
C GLN A 85 -4.38 5.16 24.37
N ALA A 86 -4.73 5.99 23.39
CA ALA A 86 -6.08 6.52 23.21
C ALA A 86 -7.04 5.62 22.43
N ARG A 87 -6.51 4.68 21.64
CA ARG A 87 -7.32 3.81 20.77
C ARG A 87 -8.22 2.85 21.54
N ASP A 88 -9.27 2.38 20.86
CA ASP A 88 -9.97 1.17 21.25
C ASP A 88 -9.17 -0.08 20.80
N LYS A 89 -8.64 -0.83 21.77
CA LYS A 89 -7.83 -2.03 21.49
C LYS A 89 -8.65 -3.18 20.89
N GLU A 90 -9.98 -3.13 20.97
CA GLU A 90 -10.83 -4.17 20.40
C GLU A 90 -10.75 -4.18 18.88
N PHE A 91 -10.78 -3.02 18.22
CA PHE A 91 -10.84 -2.95 16.75
C PHE A 91 -9.81 -2.02 16.09
N GLN A 92 -9.04 -1.24 16.85
CA GLN A 92 -8.07 -0.29 16.27
C GLN A 92 -6.62 -0.77 16.47
N ALA A 93 -5.93 -0.96 15.35
CA ALA A 93 -4.50 -1.21 15.25
C ALA A 93 -3.76 0.09 14.92
N ILE A 94 -2.54 0.22 15.45
CA ILE A 94 -1.69 1.41 15.25
C ILE A 94 -0.34 0.94 14.73
N MET A 95 0.10 1.53 13.63
CA MET A 95 1.42 1.30 13.06
C MET A 95 2.15 2.64 12.89
N PRO A 96 3.13 2.95 13.76
CA PRO A 96 3.96 4.14 13.60
C PRO A 96 4.97 3.94 12.47
N LEU A 97 5.05 4.92 11.58
CA LEU A 97 6.03 4.99 10.50
C LEU A 97 7.25 5.78 10.94
N ARG A 98 8.46 5.30 10.64
CA ARG A 98 9.70 5.98 11.01
C ARG A 98 10.35 6.63 9.79
N GLY A 99 10.47 7.95 9.84
CA GLY A 99 11.10 8.73 8.78
C GLY A 99 10.21 8.89 7.55
N LYS A 100 10.78 9.45 6.48
CA LYS A 100 10.07 9.66 5.21
C LYS A 100 10.00 8.34 4.45
N ILE A 101 8.82 8.01 3.94
CA ILE A 101 8.60 6.81 3.13
C ILE A 101 9.34 6.98 1.80
N LEU A 102 9.88 5.89 1.26
CA LEU A 102 10.44 5.88 -0.08
C LEU A 102 9.37 6.31 -1.09
N ASN A 103 9.69 7.22 -2.00
CA ASN A 103 8.82 7.47 -3.14
C ASN A 103 8.84 6.25 -4.07
N THR A 104 7.70 5.57 -4.19
CA THR A 104 7.55 4.31 -4.92
C THR A 104 6.91 4.48 -6.29
N TRP A 105 6.68 5.71 -6.76
CA TRP A 105 5.93 5.96 -8.01
C TRP A 105 6.60 5.33 -9.24
N GLU A 106 7.91 5.51 -9.35
CA GLU A 106 8.74 5.00 -10.46
C GLU A 106 9.33 3.62 -10.19
N VAL A 107 9.13 3.07 -8.99
CA VAL A 107 9.70 1.78 -8.58
C VAL A 107 8.70 0.67 -8.88
N ASP A 108 9.16 -0.46 -9.42
CA ASP A 108 8.32 -1.63 -9.66
C ASP A 108 7.93 -2.33 -8.35
N GLY A 109 6.70 -2.87 -8.27
CA GLY A 109 6.15 -3.44 -7.02
C GLY A 109 7.00 -4.55 -6.37
N GLY A 110 7.78 -5.29 -7.16
CA GLY A 110 8.71 -6.30 -6.64
C GLY A 110 9.95 -5.72 -5.96
N GLU A 111 10.39 -4.52 -6.36
CA GLU A 111 11.51 -3.79 -5.78
C GLU A 111 11.07 -2.88 -4.62
N VAL A 112 9.80 -2.45 -4.63
CA VAL A 112 9.19 -1.66 -3.55
C VAL A 112 9.26 -2.39 -2.19
N LEU A 113 9.14 -3.72 -2.19
CA LEU A 113 9.28 -4.54 -0.99
C LEU A 113 10.71 -4.56 -0.41
N ALA A 114 11.71 -4.02 -1.11
CA ALA A 114 13.05 -3.84 -0.53
C ALA A 114 13.07 -2.78 0.57
N SER A 115 12.11 -1.85 0.57
CA SER A 115 11.93 -0.89 1.65
C SER A 115 11.25 -1.56 2.83
N GLN A 116 11.90 -1.53 4.00
CA GLN A 116 11.36 -2.14 5.21
C GLN A 116 10.02 -1.54 5.63
N GLU A 117 9.83 -0.22 5.50
CA GLU A 117 8.56 0.43 5.86
C GLU A 117 7.41 -0.05 4.96
N VAL A 118 7.65 -0.18 3.65
CA VAL A 118 6.61 -0.67 2.72
C VAL A 118 6.36 -2.16 2.91
N HIS A 119 7.41 -2.94 3.18
CA HIS A 119 7.28 -4.34 3.53
C HIS A 119 6.45 -4.52 4.81
N ASP A 120 6.72 -3.74 5.86
CA ASP A 120 5.97 -3.77 7.10
C ASP A 120 4.49 -3.42 6.87
N ILE A 121 4.20 -2.42 6.00
CA ILE A 121 2.82 -2.04 5.64
C ILE A 121 2.11 -3.19 4.92
N ALA A 122 2.76 -3.83 3.95
CA ALA A 122 2.19 -4.96 3.21
C ALA A 122 1.85 -6.14 4.14
N VAL A 123 2.79 -6.47 5.05
CA VAL A 123 2.59 -7.54 6.05
C VAL A 123 1.48 -7.17 7.03
N ALA A 124 1.42 -5.91 7.49
CA ALA A 124 0.36 -5.46 8.39
C ALA A 124 -1.02 -5.58 7.73
N ILE A 125 -1.18 -5.11 6.49
CA ILE A 125 -2.45 -5.17 5.74
C ILE A 125 -2.82 -6.61 5.36
N GLY A 126 -1.83 -7.47 5.12
CA GLY A 126 -2.02 -8.85 4.64
C GLY A 126 -2.19 -8.95 3.13
N VAL A 127 -1.87 -7.91 2.38
CA VAL A 127 -1.97 -7.85 0.91
C VAL A 127 -0.60 -7.45 0.37
N ASP A 128 -0.14 -8.14 -0.68
CA ASP A 128 1.14 -7.83 -1.34
C ASP A 128 0.97 -6.74 -2.42
N PRO A 129 2.00 -5.92 -2.69
CA PRO A 129 2.02 -4.99 -3.82
C PRO A 129 1.71 -5.67 -5.15
N GLY A 130 0.74 -5.14 -5.89
CA GLY A 130 0.31 -5.66 -7.19
C GLY A 130 -0.62 -6.87 -7.12
N ALA A 131 -1.04 -7.31 -5.92
CA ALA A 131 -2.08 -8.32 -5.79
C ALA A 131 -3.43 -7.81 -6.33
N SER A 132 -4.20 -8.70 -6.96
CA SER A 132 -5.54 -8.39 -7.49
C SER A 132 -6.67 -8.73 -6.51
N ASP A 133 -6.40 -9.56 -5.51
CA ASP A 133 -7.37 -10.06 -4.53
C ASP A 133 -7.11 -9.50 -3.13
N LEU A 134 -8.21 -9.30 -2.38
CA LEU A 134 -8.20 -8.77 -1.01
C LEU A 134 -8.59 -9.85 0.01
N ALA A 135 -8.50 -11.13 -0.35
CA ALA A 135 -8.97 -12.24 0.49
C ALA A 135 -8.23 -12.37 1.82
N GLN A 136 -6.98 -11.89 1.88
CA GLN A 136 -6.14 -11.89 3.08
C GLN A 136 -6.12 -10.54 3.81
N LEU A 137 -7.01 -9.61 3.44
CA LEU A 137 -7.11 -8.29 4.06
C LEU A 137 -7.41 -8.42 5.56
N ARG A 138 -6.57 -7.81 6.39
CA ARG A 138 -6.68 -7.86 7.86
C ARG A 138 -7.51 -6.72 8.45
N TYR A 139 -7.59 -5.59 7.77
CA TYR A 139 -8.27 -4.39 8.25
C TYR A 139 -9.18 -3.82 7.16
N GLY A 140 -10.46 -3.64 7.48
CA GLY A 140 -11.47 -3.10 6.57
C GLY A 140 -11.30 -1.61 6.33
N LYS A 141 -10.63 -0.90 7.25
CA LYS A 141 -10.24 0.49 7.06
C LYS A 141 -8.75 0.67 7.33
N ILE A 142 -8.08 1.37 6.43
CA ILE A 142 -6.69 1.76 6.53
C ILE A 142 -6.66 3.29 6.52
N CYS A 143 -6.43 3.88 7.70
CA CYS A 143 -6.48 5.31 7.95
C CYS A 143 -5.07 5.90 7.98
N ILE A 144 -4.81 6.86 7.12
CA ILE A 144 -3.59 7.68 7.15
C ILE A 144 -3.83 8.80 8.17
N LEU A 145 -3.08 8.78 9.27
CA LEU A 145 -3.11 9.81 10.32
C LEU A 145 -1.77 10.55 10.32
N ALA A 146 -1.73 11.66 9.58
CA ALA A 146 -0.57 12.54 9.48
C ALA A 146 -0.90 13.92 10.06
N ASP A 147 0.13 14.62 10.51
CA ASP A 147 -0.04 15.95 11.08
C ASP A 147 -0.38 16.98 10.00
N ALA A 148 -1.10 18.04 10.39
CA ALA A 148 -1.54 19.11 9.48
C ALA A 148 -0.41 20.13 9.21
N ASP A 149 0.80 19.64 8.94
CA ASP A 149 1.98 20.43 8.60
C ASP A 149 2.57 20.00 7.26
N SER A 150 3.66 20.65 6.83
CA SER A 150 4.29 20.36 5.54
C SER A 150 4.87 18.95 5.44
N ASP A 151 5.36 18.39 6.54
CA ASP A 151 5.98 17.05 6.55
C ASP A 151 4.89 15.96 6.59
N GLY A 152 3.84 16.15 7.37
CA GLY A 152 2.67 15.26 7.40
C GLY A 152 1.93 15.23 6.06
N LEU A 153 1.74 16.39 5.41
CA LEU A 153 1.18 16.44 4.05
C LEU A 153 2.06 15.71 3.03
N HIS A 154 3.38 15.79 3.16
CA HIS A 154 4.31 15.06 2.30
C HIS A 154 4.21 13.55 2.53
N ILE A 155 4.18 13.08 3.78
CA ILE A 155 4.02 11.65 4.10
C ILE A 155 2.67 11.13 3.63
N ALA A 156 1.60 11.88 3.84
CA ALA A 156 0.26 11.53 3.34
C ALA A 156 0.27 11.37 1.81
N THR A 157 0.94 12.28 1.10
CA THR A 157 1.07 12.21 -0.37
C THR A 157 1.83 10.95 -0.79
N LEU A 158 2.92 10.60 -0.12
CA LEU A 158 3.71 9.39 -0.40
C LEU A 158 2.91 8.11 -0.14
N LEU A 159 2.12 8.07 0.93
CA LEU A 159 1.22 6.95 1.23
C LEU A 159 0.11 6.83 0.19
N CYS A 160 -0.52 7.94 -0.19
CA CYS A 160 -1.52 7.96 -1.26
C CYS A 160 -0.94 7.45 -2.58
N ALA A 161 0.26 7.89 -2.95
CA ALA A 161 0.97 7.42 -4.13
C ALA A 161 1.25 5.90 -4.06
N LEU A 162 1.72 5.40 -2.91
CA LEU A 162 1.94 3.99 -2.66
C LEU A 162 0.64 3.18 -2.86
N PHE A 163 -0.45 3.58 -2.22
CA PHE A 163 -1.73 2.86 -2.31
C PHE A 163 -2.30 2.87 -3.72
N VAL A 164 -2.28 4.02 -4.41
CA VAL A 164 -2.80 4.12 -5.78
C VAL A 164 -1.96 3.31 -6.77
N ARG A 165 -0.63 3.34 -6.63
CA ARG A 165 0.27 2.66 -7.58
C ARG A 165 0.36 1.15 -7.35
N HIS A 166 0.45 0.74 -6.08
CA HIS A 166 0.85 -0.63 -5.72
C HIS A 166 -0.26 -1.42 -5.03
N PHE A 167 -1.25 -0.77 -4.43
CA PHE A 167 -2.38 -1.42 -3.74
C PHE A 167 -3.72 -0.94 -4.29
N ARG A 168 -3.77 -0.75 -5.61
CA ARG A 168 -4.93 -0.16 -6.30
C ARG A 168 -6.28 -0.80 -5.92
N PRO A 169 -6.41 -2.13 -5.75
CA PRO A 169 -7.67 -2.72 -5.34
C PRO A 169 -8.17 -2.24 -3.97
N LEU A 170 -7.29 -1.88 -3.02
CA LEU A 170 -7.69 -1.32 -1.73
C LEU A 170 -8.36 0.05 -1.90
N VAL A 171 -7.81 0.87 -2.80
CA VAL A 171 -8.34 2.20 -3.09
C VAL A 171 -9.69 2.08 -3.81
N GLU A 172 -9.77 1.22 -4.83
CA GLU A 172 -10.98 1.02 -5.62
C GLU A 172 -12.12 0.40 -4.78
N ALA A 173 -11.81 -0.47 -3.83
CA ALA A 173 -12.76 -1.03 -2.88
C ALA A 173 -13.14 -0.08 -1.72
N GLY A 174 -12.51 1.10 -1.64
CA GLY A 174 -12.83 2.11 -0.62
C GLY A 174 -12.30 1.80 0.79
N HIS A 175 -11.21 1.03 0.91
CA HIS A 175 -10.60 0.69 2.20
C HIS A 175 -9.59 1.73 2.72
N VAL A 176 -9.14 2.66 1.87
CA VAL A 176 -8.12 3.66 2.23
C VAL A 176 -8.80 4.99 2.62
N TYR A 177 -8.45 5.51 3.79
CA TYR A 177 -9.00 6.73 4.37
C TYR A 177 -7.88 7.67 4.78
N VAL A 178 -8.15 8.98 4.74
CA VAL A 178 -7.27 10.01 5.32
C VAL A 178 -8.00 10.60 6.51
N ALA A 179 -7.38 10.54 7.68
CA ALA A 179 -7.94 11.13 8.89
C ALA A 179 -7.87 12.65 8.79
N MET A 180 -8.93 13.31 9.24
CA MET A 180 -9.05 14.77 9.25
C MET A 180 -9.18 15.24 10.70
N PRO A 181 -8.04 15.43 11.41
CA PRO A 181 -8.08 15.93 12.78
C PRO A 181 -8.58 17.39 12.82
N PRO A 182 -9.14 17.85 13.96
CA PRO A 182 -9.52 19.23 14.11
C PRO A 182 -8.29 20.16 14.12
N LEU A 183 -8.38 21.30 13.45
CA LEU A 183 -7.30 22.30 13.39
C LEU A 183 -7.36 23.28 14.56
N TYR A 184 -8.57 23.56 15.06
CA TYR A 184 -8.77 24.51 16.15
C TYR A 184 -9.48 23.83 17.32
N ARG A 185 -9.02 24.17 18.52
CA ARG A 185 -9.75 23.95 19.77
C ARG A 185 -10.21 25.31 20.29
N ILE A 186 -11.51 25.45 20.53
CA ILE A 186 -12.14 26.67 21.03
C ILE A 186 -12.57 26.40 22.48
N ASP A 187 -11.92 27.06 23.41
CA ASP A 187 -12.26 27.00 24.84
C ASP A 187 -13.20 28.16 25.20
N LEU A 188 -14.47 27.85 25.50
CA LEU A 188 -15.48 28.80 25.96
C LEU A 188 -15.80 28.55 27.44
N GLY A 189 -14.96 29.09 28.32
CA GLY A 189 -15.10 28.88 29.77
C GLY A 189 -14.89 27.40 30.14
N LYS A 190 -15.99 26.67 30.39
CA LYS A 190 -15.95 25.22 30.67
C LYS A 190 -16.24 24.36 29.44
N ASP A 191 -16.76 24.95 28.37
CA ASP A 191 -17.14 24.22 27.16
C ASP A 191 -15.96 24.19 26.19
N ILE A 192 -15.70 23.01 25.61
CA ILE A 192 -14.63 22.79 24.65
C ILE A 192 -15.26 22.39 23.31
N TYR A 193 -14.95 23.15 22.27
CA TYR A 193 -15.37 22.87 20.90
C TYR A 193 -14.16 22.62 20.01
N TYR A 194 -14.37 21.87 18.93
CA TYR A 194 -13.35 21.58 17.93
C TYR A 194 -13.86 22.02 16.56
N ALA A 195 -13.01 22.68 15.79
CA ALA A 195 -13.30 23.14 14.44
C ALA A 195 -12.19 22.70 13.47
N LEU A 196 -12.56 22.56 12.21
CA LEU A 196 -11.64 22.43 11.09
C LEU A 196 -11.23 23.82 10.60
#